data_AF-A0A919EPX0-F1
#
_entry.id   AF-A0A919EPX0-F1
#
_cell.length_a   1.000
_cell.length_b   1.000
_cell.length_c   1.000
_cell.angle_alpha   90.00
_cell.angle_beta   90.00
_cell.angle_gamma   90.00
#
_symmetry.space_group_name_H-M   'P 1'
#
loop_
_entity.id
_entity.type
_entity.pdbx_description
1 polymer ?
#
loop_
_entity_poly.entity_id
_entity_poly.type
_entity_poly.pdbx_seq_one_letter_code
_entity_poly.pdbx_strand_id
1 'polypeptide(L)'
;MRTILVIACFVLLGCQQPAQQEGSADQKQTQSNETTATVKKIENVERNVQWQIARIQYFDHEGGFFGLVTEDNKRYLPLNLATEFQQHNAKVRFTGKTKPDVMTIKQWGTPFEIEKIEIIEKGVSRTELTH
;
A
#
# COMPACT_ATOMS: atom_id res chain seq x y z
N MET A 1 39.14 -26.15 -32.06
CA MET A 1 37.70 -26.10 -32.39
C MET A 1 37.27 -24.64 -32.35
N ARG A 2 36.80 -24.16 -33.51
CA ARG A 2 35.90 -23.01 -33.79
C ARG A 2 36.08 -21.70 -33.00
N THR A 3 36.67 -20.77 -33.74
CA THR A 3 36.66 -19.32 -33.68
C THR A 3 35.26 -18.66 -33.65
N ILE A 4 35.21 -17.46 -33.04
CA ILE A 4 34.36 -16.29 -33.36
C ILE A 4 32.86 -16.34 -32.97
N LEU A 5 32.46 -15.43 -32.07
CA LEU A 5 31.20 -14.67 -32.16
C LEU A 5 31.41 -13.31 -31.48
N VAL A 6 31.95 -12.34 -32.23
CA VAL A 6 31.23 -11.20 -32.84
C VAL A 6 30.44 -10.36 -31.83
N ILE A 7 31.10 -9.24 -31.51
CA ILE A 7 30.58 -7.94 -31.10
C ILE A 7 29.24 -7.62 -31.79
N ALA A 8 28.22 -7.27 -31.00
CA ALA A 8 27.10 -6.48 -31.46
C ALA A 8 26.81 -5.39 -30.43
N CYS A 9 27.55 -4.29 -30.59
CA CYS A 9 27.24 -2.99 -30.01
C CYS A 9 25.98 -2.47 -30.72
N PHE A 10 24.84 -2.42 -30.01
CA PHE A 10 23.68 -1.65 -30.45
C PHE A 10 23.54 -0.45 -29.52
N VAL A 11 24.34 0.56 -29.83
CA VAL A 11 23.99 1.96 -29.53
C VAL A 11 22.87 2.30 -30.51
N LEU A 12 21.87 3.07 -30.06
CA LEU A 12 21.41 4.31 -30.71
C LEU A 12 20.01 4.74 -30.21
N LEU A 13 19.97 6.02 -29.81
CA LEU A 13 18.87 7.01 -29.89
C LEU A 13 17.65 6.74 -28.99
N GLY A 14 17.28 7.65 -28.08
CA GLY A 14 16.93 9.06 -28.29
C GLY A 14 15.42 9.19 -28.03
N CYS A 15 14.97 9.99 -27.07
CA CYS A 15 14.47 11.34 -27.34
C CYS A 15 14.62 12.26 -26.12
N GLN A 16 15.10 13.47 -26.39
CA GLN A 16 14.97 14.69 -25.59
C GLN A 16 13.50 15.17 -25.58
N GLN A 17 13.06 15.90 -24.54
CA GLN A 17 12.60 17.31 -24.60
C GLN A 17 11.92 17.80 -23.28
N PRO A 18 11.79 19.14 -23.09
CA PRO A 18 11.84 19.87 -21.81
C PRO A 18 10.48 20.51 -21.41
N ALA A 19 10.42 21.16 -20.23
CA ALA A 19 9.67 22.40 -19.91
C ALA A 19 9.67 22.61 -18.37
N GLN A 20 10.33 23.63 -17.82
CA GLN A 20 9.79 24.95 -17.42
C GLN A 20 8.61 24.85 -16.42
N GLN A 21 8.82 25.12 -15.13
CA GLN A 21 8.70 26.42 -14.43
C GLN A 21 7.33 27.10 -14.53
N GLU A 22 6.69 27.33 -13.36
CA GLU A 22 5.99 28.56 -12.92
C GLU A 22 5.32 28.26 -11.56
N GLY A 23 5.57 28.99 -10.47
CA GLY A 23 5.16 30.38 -10.26
C GLY A 23 3.77 30.38 -9.59
N SER A 24 3.71 30.33 -8.26
CA SER A 24 3.42 31.48 -7.38
C SER A 24 1.97 31.97 -7.41
N ALA A 25 1.36 31.95 -6.21
CA ALA A 25 0.49 32.97 -5.60
C ALA A 25 -0.62 33.60 -6.49
N ASP A 26 -1.88 33.64 -6.11
CA ASP A 26 -2.43 34.21 -4.88
C ASP A 26 -3.97 34.15 -4.97
N GLN A 27 -4.64 34.53 -3.89
CA GLN A 27 -6.02 35.04 -3.78
C GLN A 27 -7.06 34.15 -3.07
N LYS A 28 -6.99 34.31 -1.75
CA LYS A 28 -8.08 34.41 -0.77
C LYS A 28 -9.33 35.12 -1.32
N GLN A 29 -10.49 34.47 -1.22
CA GLN A 29 -11.75 35.16 -0.94
C GLN A 29 -12.73 34.25 -0.18
N THR A 30 -12.95 34.61 1.09
CA THR A 30 -14.07 34.21 1.93
C THR A 30 -15.24 35.15 1.63
N GLN A 31 -16.45 34.64 1.39
CA GLN A 31 -17.62 34.78 2.29
C GLN A 31 -18.99 34.58 1.59
N SER A 32 -19.85 33.90 2.35
CA SER A 32 -21.33 33.97 2.40
C SER A 32 -22.17 33.53 1.21
N ASN A 33 -22.90 32.43 1.39
CA ASN A 33 -24.35 32.48 1.61
C ASN A 33 -24.91 31.11 2.06
N GLU A 34 -25.57 31.08 3.21
CA GLU A 34 -26.56 30.06 3.53
C GLU A 34 -27.76 30.25 2.59
N THR A 35 -28.23 29.18 1.96
CA THR A 35 -29.62 28.72 2.09
C THR A 35 -29.74 27.29 1.55
N THR A 36 -29.90 26.38 2.50
CA THR A 36 -30.55 25.07 2.43
C THR A 36 -31.64 24.97 1.36
N ALA A 37 -31.42 24.12 0.33
CA ALA A 37 -32.42 23.20 -0.23
C ALA A 37 -31.98 22.64 -1.61
N THR A 38 -30.96 21.77 -1.63
CA THR A 38 -30.95 20.62 -2.55
C THR A 38 -30.19 19.45 -1.91
N VAL A 39 -30.60 19.09 -0.69
CA VAL A 39 -30.32 17.75 -0.16
C VAL A 39 -31.25 16.79 -0.88
N LYS A 40 -30.71 16.10 -1.89
CA LYS A 40 -31.00 14.72 -2.36
C LYS A 40 -30.69 14.61 -3.85
N LYS A 41 -29.43 14.31 -4.16
CA LYS A 41 -29.13 13.35 -5.22
C LYS A 41 -28.14 12.35 -4.66
N ILE A 42 -28.69 11.19 -4.34
CA ILE A 42 -28.01 9.97 -3.93
C ILE A 42 -26.93 9.67 -4.97
N GLU A 43 -25.70 9.44 -4.52
CA GLU A 43 -24.98 8.27 -4.99
C GLU A 43 -24.37 7.60 -3.77
N ASN A 44 -25.04 6.54 -3.32
CA ASN A 44 -24.36 5.45 -2.65
C ASN A 44 -23.38 4.88 -3.70
N VAL A 45 -22.24 5.54 -3.87
CA VAL A 45 -21.14 5.01 -4.66
C VAL A 45 -20.61 3.87 -3.80
N GLU A 46 -21.17 2.68 -3.99
CA GLU A 46 -20.47 1.43 -3.68
C GLU A 46 -19.17 1.50 -4.48
N ARG A 47 -18.13 2.11 -3.89
CA ARG A 47 -16.77 1.94 -4.37
C ARG A 47 -16.61 0.45 -4.49
N ASN A 48 -16.25 -0.03 -5.66
CA ASN A 48 -15.93 -1.43 -5.85
C ASN A 48 -14.72 -1.74 -4.94
N VAL A 49 -15.02 -2.13 -3.71
CA VAL A 49 -14.02 -2.38 -2.67
C VAL A 49 -13.42 -3.74 -2.98
N GLN A 50 -12.25 -3.71 -3.61
CA GLN A 50 -11.50 -4.91 -3.94
C GLN A 50 -10.85 -5.46 -2.67
N TRP A 51 -11.46 -6.50 -2.12
CA TRP A 51 -10.90 -7.26 -1.00
C TRP A 51 -9.76 -8.15 -1.48
N GLN A 52 -8.69 -8.19 -0.69
CA GLN A 52 -7.55 -9.08 -0.87
C GLN A 52 -7.45 -10.05 0.30
N ILE A 53 -6.85 -11.21 0.06
CA ILE A 53 -6.63 -12.26 1.07
C ILE A 53 -5.13 -12.35 1.35
N ALA A 54 -4.76 -12.39 2.64
CA ALA A 54 -3.38 -12.56 3.05
C ALA A 54 -3.27 -13.31 4.38
N ARG A 55 -2.07 -13.83 4.64
CA ARG A 55 -1.64 -14.25 5.98
C ARG A 55 -0.86 -13.15 6.67
N ILE A 56 -1.15 -12.96 7.94
CA ILE A 56 -0.38 -12.12 8.84
C ILE A 56 0.86 -12.91 9.30
N GLN A 57 2.05 -12.39 9.03
CA GLN A 57 3.31 -13.01 9.42
C GLN A 57 4.10 -12.08 10.31
N TYR A 58 4.76 -12.64 11.34
CA TYR A 58 5.66 -11.90 12.20
C TYR A 58 7.09 -12.15 11.70
N PHE A 59 7.87 -11.08 11.61
CA PHE A 59 9.29 -11.11 11.29
C PHE A 59 10.04 -10.53 12.48
N ASP A 60 11.19 -11.11 12.84
CA ASP A 60 11.98 -10.74 14.01
C ASP A 60 13.10 -9.73 13.71
N HIS A 61 13.36 -9.45 12.44
CA HIS A 61 14.37 -8.48 12.00
C HIS A 61 13.96 -7.03 12.26
N GLU A 62 14.95 -6.12 12.36
CA GLU A 62 14.77 -4.68 12.53
C GLU A 62 13.91 -4.31 13.78
N GLY A 63 13.97 -5.09 14.86
CA GLY A 63 13.15 -4.89 16.07
C GLY A 63 11.77 -5.55 16.01
N GLY A 64 11.50 -6.27 14.92
CA GLY A 64 10.32 -7.08 14.69
C GLY A 64 9.11 -6.30 14.19
N PHE A 65 8.33 -6.93 13.31
CA PHE A 65 7.13 -6.33 12.73
C PHE A 65 6.17 -7.40 12.18
N PHE A 66 4.93 -6.99 11.92
CA PHE A 66 3.96 -7.82 11.23
C PHE A 66 3.81 -7.38 9.77
N GLY A 67 3.72 -8.34 8.86
CA GLY A 67 3.49 -8.12 7.43
C GLY A 67 2.29 -8.91 6.91
N LEU A 68 1.70 -8.45 5.82
CA LEU A 68 0.66 -9.18 5.09
C LEU A 68 1.29 -9.84 3.86
N VAL A 69 1.10 -11.16 3.73
CA VAL A 69 1.58 -11.92 2.57
C VAL A 69 0.39 -12.60 1.90
N THR A 70 0.11 -12.20 0.66
CA THR A 70 -0.97 -12.76 -0.14
C THR A 70 -0.64 -14.14 -0.67
N GLU A 71 -1.63 -14.85 -1.21
CA GLU A 71 -1.43 -16.18 -1.83
C GLU A 71 -0.53 -16.11 -3.08
N ASP A 72 -0.48 -14.97 -3.78
CA ASP A 72 0.46 -14.69 -4.89
C ASP A 72 1.81 -14.12 -4.43
N ASN A 73 2.15 -14.24 -3.14
CA ASN A 73 3.41 -13.80 -2.53
C ASN A 73 3.69 -12.28 -2.59
N LYS A 74 2.67 -11.44 -2.84
CA LYS A 74 2.81 -9.99 -2.64
C LYS A 74 2.94 -9.72 -1.15
N ARG A 75 3.82 -8.77 -0.83
CA ARG A 75 4.18 -8.39 0.54
C ARG A 75 3.74 -6.97 0.79
N TYR A 76 2.87 -6.77 1.75
CA TYR A 76 2.47 -5.45 2.20
C TYR A 76 2.94 -5.22 3.63
N LEU A 77 3.58 -4.07 3.85
CA LEU A 77 3.98 -3.58 5.15
C LEU A 77 2.85 -2.68 5.69
N PRO A 78 2.01 -3.19 6.60
CA PRO A 78 0.90 -2.42 7.11
C PRO A 78 1.39 -1.29 8.03
N LEU A 79 0.94 -0.07 7.75
CA LEU A 79 1.31 1.13 8.52
C LEU A 79 0.45 1.32 9.77
N ASN A 80 -0.71 0.66 9.83
CA ASN A 80 -1.75 0.85 10.85
C ASN A 80 -2.43 -0.47 11.28
N LEU A 81 -1.66 -1.57 11.38
CA LEU A 81 -2.22 -2.86 11.84
C LEU A 81 -2.57 -2.81 13.34
N ALA A 82 -3.86 -2.86 13.66
CA ALA A 82 -4.33 -2.86 15.04
C ALA A 82 -3.92 -4.13 15.81
N THR A 83 -3.73 -4.00 17.12
CA THR A 83 -3.15 -5.04 17.99
C THR A 83 -3.94 -6.34 17.99
N GLU A 84 -5.26 -6.28 17.89
CA GLU A 84 -6.14 -7.45 17.83
C GLU A 84 -5.90 -8.34 16.60
N PHE A 85 -5.29 -7.79 15.54
CA PHE A 85 -4.91 -8.54 14.33
C PHE A 85 -3.46 -9.03 14.36
N GLN A 86 -2.66 -8.70 15.39
CA GLN A 86 -1.26 -9.13 15.52
C GLN A 86 -1.15 -10.61 15.95
N GLN A 87 -1.66 -11.50 15.10
CA GLN A 87 -1.69 -12.94 15.28
C GLN A 87 -0.89 -13.59 14.16
N HIS A 88 0.16 -14.31 14.51
CA HIS A 88 0.98 -14.99 13.52
C HIS A 88 0.17 -16.09 12.83
N ASN A 89 0.28 -16.18 11.51
CA ASN A 89 -0.45 -17.08 10.62
C ASN A 89 -1.97 -16.87 10.53
N ALA A 90 -2.53 -15.79 11.11
CA ALA A 90 -3.94 -15.48 10.90
C ALA A 90 -4.22 -15.21 9.41
N LYS A 91 -5.27 -15.83 8.87
CA LYS A 91 -5.78 -15.53 7.53
C LYS A 91 -6.76 -14.38 7.63
N VAL A 92 -6.57 -13.33 6.83
CA VAL A 92 -7.42 -12.14 6.83
C VAL A 92 -7.90 -11.79 5.43
N ARG A 93 -9.05 -11.12 5.34
CA ARG A 93 -9.38 -10.28 4.19
C ARG A 93 -9.15 -8.82 4.55
N PHE A 94 -8.62 -8.04 3.63
CA PHE A 94 -8.34 -6.63 3.86
C PHE A 94 -8.49 -5.78 2.59
N THR A 95 -8.67 -4.48 2.78
CA THR A 95 -8.74 -3.47 1.73
C THR A 95 -7.90 -2.27 2.14
N GLY A 96 -7.48 -1.45 1.18
CA GLY A 96 -6.71 -0.26 1.47
C GLY A 96 -5.89 0.22 0.30
N LYS A 97 -4.84 0.97 0.60
CA LYS A 97 -4.03 1.66 -0.40
C LYS A 97 -2.54 1.47 -0.13
N THR A 98 -1.78 1.20 -1.19
CA THR A 98 -0.32 1.28 -1.16
C THR A 98 0.13 2.72 -0.96
N LYS A 99 1.23 2.90 -0.23
CA LYS A 99 1.86 4.19 0.07
C LYS A 99 3.34 4.15 -0.34
N PRO A 100 3.65 4.01 -1.64
CA PRO A 100 5.02 3.80 -2.11
C PRO A 100 5.98 4.94 -1.73
N ASP A 101 5.46 6.15 -1.55
CA ASP A 101 6.24 7.34 -1.20
C ASP A 101 6.57 7.44 0.29
N VAL A 102 6.03 6.55 1.13
CA VAL A 102 6.34 6.51 2.56
C VAL A 102 7.66 5.78 2.75
N MET A 103 8.68 6.53 3.15
CA MET A 103 9.95 5.95 3.59
C MET A 103 9.76 5.20 4.91
N THR A 104 10.22 3.95 4.97
CA THR A 104 10.19 3.16 6.20
C THR A 104 11.59 2.67 6.53
N ILE A 105 11.85 2.48 7.83
CA ILE A 105 13.06 1.79 8.28
C ILE A 105 13.06 0.31 7.88
N LYS A 106 11.88 -0.23 7.53
CA LYS A 106 11.73 -1.63 7.18
C LYS A 106 12.05 -1.84 5.71
N GLN A 107 13.11 -2.57 5.41
CA GLN A 107 13.47 -2.89 4.02
C GLN A 107 12.67 -4.09 3.49
N TRP A 108 11.35 -4.11 3.74
CA TRP A 108 10.48 -5.24 3.43
C TRP A 108 9.07 -4.81 3.02
N GLY A 109 8.59 -5.34 1.89
CA GLY A 109 7.22 -5.17 1.41
C GLY A 109 6.90 -3.75 0.92
N THR A 110 5.69 -3.59 0.37
CA THR A 110 5.16 -2.29 -0.04
C THR A 110 4.40 -1.67 1.13
N PRO A 111 4.73 -0.44 1.58
CA PRO A 111 3.95 0.25 2.61
C PRO A 111 2.47 0.33 2.24
N PHE A 112 1.60 0.02 3.20
CA PHE A 112 0.17 -0.14 2.94
C PHE A 112 -0.66 0.41 4.10
N GLU A 113 -1.63 1.25 3.79
CA GLU A 113 -2.62 1.76 4.74
C GLU A 113 -3.89 0.92 4.62
N ILE A 114 -4.22 0.22 5.71
CA ILE A 114 -5.41 -0.62 5.81
C ILE A 114 -6.64 0.27 6.02
N GLU A 115 -7.65 0.12 5.17
CA GLU A 115 -8.97 0.77 5.33
C GLU A 115 -9.97 -0.15 6.04
N LYS A 116 -9.95 -1.45 5.74
CA LYS A 116 -10.76 -2.49 6.39
C LYS A 116 -9.96 -3.77 6.51
N ILE A 117 -10.17 -4.52 7.59
CA ILE A 117 -9.54 -5.81 7.81
C ILE A 117 -10.44 -6.69 8.67
N GLU A 118 -10.52 -7.97 8.33
CA GLU A 118 -11.31 -8.96 9.05
C GLU A 118 -10.58 -10.30 9.08
N ILE A 119 -10.65 -10.99 10.23
CA ILE A 119 -10.08 -12.33 10.39
C ILE A 119 -11.01 -13.36 9.76
N ILE A 120 -10.44 -14.21 8.91
CA ILE A 120 -11.07 -15.39 8.32
C ILE A 120 -10.68 -16.64 9.12
N GLU A 121 -9.41 -16.74 9.53
CA GLU A 121 -8.87 -17.84 10.31
C GLU A 121 -7.95 -17.28 11.39
N LYS A 122 -8.17 -17.66 12.66
CA LYS A 122 -7.38 -17.18 13.79
C LYS A 122 -5.95 -17.71 13.68
N GLY A 123 -5.00 -16.84 14.02
CA GLY A 123 -3.61 -17.20 14.15
C GLY A 123 -3.24 -17.42 15.61
N VAL A 124 -1.95 -17.56 15.87
CA VAL A 124 -1.41 -17.63 17.23
C VAL A 124 -1.06 -16.21 17.69
N SER A 125 -1.69 -15.77 18.77
CA SER A 125 -1.34 -14.49 19.38
C SER A 125 -0.05 -14.63 20.20
N ARG A 126 0.72 -13.54 20.33
CA ARG A 126 1.92 -13.55 21.18
C ARG A 126 1.61 -13.90 22.64
N THR A 127 0.41 -13.56 23.11
CA THR A 127 -0.06 -13.82 24.47
C THR A 127 -0.26 -15.31 24.77
N GLU A 128 -0.50 -16.13 23.74
CA GLU A 128 -0.74 -17.58 23.88
C GLU A 128 0.56 -18.41 23.83
N LEU A 129 1.71 -17.80 23.56
CA LEU A 129 3.00 -18.49 23.44
C LEU A 129 3.78 -18.60 24.76
N THR A 130 3.21 -18.16 25.88
CA THR A 130 3.92 -18.07 27.18
C THR A 130 3.36 -18.98 28.28
N HIS A 131 2.68 -20.08 27.94
CA HIS A 131 2.23 -21.09 28.92
C HIS A 131 2.89 -22.45 28.65
#